data_AF-A0A7X7BCW3-F1
#
_entry.id   AF-A0A7X7BCW3-F1
#
_cell.length_a   1.000
_cell.length_b   1.000
_cell.length_c   1.000
_cell.angle_alpha   90.00
_cell.angle_beta   90.00
_cell.angle_gamma   90.00
#
_symmetry.space_group_name_H-M   'P 1'
#
loop_
_entity.id
_entity.type
_entity.pdbx_description
1 polymer ?
#
loop_
_entity_poly.entity_id
_entity_poly.type
_entity_poly.pdbx_seq_one_letter_code
_entity_poly.pdbx_strand_id
1 'polypeptide(L)'
;MQQEDDLRGLAKVMDFMRALSIIFVVLNIYWYCYYAIWEWNIQIEVLDKILLNFNRTAGLFENILYTKIFSVLFLGLSCLGTKGVKEEKITWTKIYVFLFIGFILFFMNWWLLDLPLPVETTTGFYIFSMAVGYICLLMGGLWMSRLLKNNLMDDVFNTENESFMQETRLLQSEYSVNLPTKFWYKKKEWRGWINVVNPFRASIVLGTPGSGKSYAVVNQYIKQQIEKGFSMYIYDFKFPDLSTIAYNHLLNNQMGYGKVPTFYVINFDDPARSHRCN
;
A
#
# COMPACT_ATOMS: atom_id res chain seq x y z
N MET A 1 11.73 11.02 -16.22
CA MET A 1 11.32 11.96 -17.28
C MET A 1 9.94 11.63 -17.84
N GLN A 2 9.73 10.58 -18.64
CA GLN A 2 8.41 10.28 -19.24
C GLN A 2 7.28 10.08 -18.19
N GLN A 3 7.56 9.33 -17.12
CA GLN A 3 6.62 9.16 -16.00
C GLN A 3 6.32 10.47 -15.23
N GLU A 4 7.25 11.41 -15.19
CA GLU A 4 7.05 12.70 -14.50
C GLU A 4 6.22 13.67 -15.36
N ASP A 5 6.41 13.63 -16.67
CA ASP A 5 5.61 14.42 -17.63
C ASP A 5 4.16 13.92 -17.69
N ASP A 6 3.93 12.60 -17.65
CA ASP A 6 2.58 12.03 -17.58
C ASP A 6 1.84 12.44 -16.29
N LEU A 7 2.56 12.43 -15.15
CA LEU A 7 2.02 12.88 -13.86
C LEU A 7 1.69 14.38 -13.85
N ARG A 8 2.53 15.21 -14.48
CA ARG A 8 2.27 16.65 -14.66
C ARG A 8 1.10 16.90 -15.60
N GLY A 9 0.95 16.09 -16.66
CA GLY A 9 -0.20 16.13 -17.56
C GLY A 9 -1.51 15.84 -16.82
N LEU A 10 -1.53 14.77 -16.02
CA LEU A 10 -2.68 14.40 -15.20
C LEU A 10 -3.03 15.49 -14.16
N ALA A 11 -2.02 16.14 -13.57
CA ALA A 11 -2.21 17.28 -12.67
C ALA A 11 -2.94 18.45 -13.34
N LYS A 12 -2.49 18.85 -14.53
CA LYS A 12 -3.14 19.93 -15.30
C LYS A 12 -4.58 19.59 -15.69
N VAL A 13 -4.85 18.34 -16.06
CA VAL A 13 -6.21 17.89 -16.39
C VAL A 13 -7.13 18.02 -15.18
N MET A 14 -6.67 17.67 -13.98
CA MET A 14 -7.48 17.85 -12.77
C MET A 14 -7.77 19.31 -12.44
N ASP A 15 -6.76 20.18 -12.54
CA ASP A 15 -6.94 21.61 -12.27
C ASP A 15 -7.93 22.21 -13.28
N PHE A 16 -7.88 21.77 -14.54
CA PHE A 16 -8.88 22.12 -15.54
C PHE A 16 -10.29 21.64 -15.18
N MET A 17 -10.45 20.38 -14.72
CA MET A 17 -11.75 19.87 -14.25
C MET A 17 -12.27 20.67 -13.05
N ARG A 18 -11.40 21.10 -12.13
CA ARG A 18 -11.78 21.96 -11.00
C ARG A 18 -12.21 23.35 -11.48
N ALA A 19 -11.51 23.93 -12.45
CA ALA A 19 -11.89 25.20 -13.04
C ALA A 19 -13.28 25.12 -13.70
N LEU A 20 -13.56 24.06 -14.47
CA LEU A 20 -14.89 23.80 -15.03
C LEU A 20 -15.96 23.70 -13.94
N SER A 21 -15.68 22.98 -12.86
CA SER A 21 -16.58 22.86 -11.72
C SER A 21 -16.94 24.22 -11.12
N ILE A 22 -15.94 25.10 -10.89
CA ILE A 22 -16.15 26.46 -10.37
C ILE A 22 -16.95 27.30 -11.37
N ILE A 23 -16.68 27.18 -12.67
CA ILE A 23 -17.44 27.87 -13.71
C ILE A 23 -18.93 27.51 -13.61
N PHE A 24 -19.29 26.23 -13.45
CA PHE A 24 -20.70 25.84 -13.29
C PHE A 24 -21.36 26.44 -12.03
N VAL A 25 -20.61 26.60 -10.93
CA VAL A 25 -21.10 27.28 -9.72
C VAL A 25 -21.37 28.75 -10.01
N VAL A 26 -20.44 29.44 -10.68
CA VAL A 26 -20.59 30.85 -11.07
C VAL A 26 -21.74 31.03 -12.04
N LEU A 27 -21.89 30.16 -13.05
CA LEU A 27 -22.99 30.20 -14.00
C LEU A 27 -24.35 29.97 -13.33
N ASN A 28 -24.41 29.07 -12.35
CA ASN A 28 -25.61 28.85 -11.55
C ASN A 28 -26.00 30.12 -10.78
N ILE A 29 -25.06 30.73 -10.05
CA ILE A 29 -25.30 32.01 -9.35
C ILE A 29 -25.72 33.10 -10.36
N TYR A 30 -25.03 33.19 -11.50
CA TYR A 30 -25.29 34.20 -12.51
C TYR A 30 -26.72 34.12 -13.06
N TRP A 31 -27.17 32.90 -13.36
CA TRP A 31 -28.50 32.69 -13.93
C TRP A 31 -29.62 32.85 -12.91
N TYR A 32 -29.52 32.21 -11.74
CA TYR A 32 -30.61 32.20 -10.77
C TYR A 32 -30.67 33.45 -9.88
N CYS A 33 -29.59 34.24 -9.81
CA CYS A 33 -29.54 35.54 -9.13
C CYS A 33 -29.44 36.71 -10.12
N TYR A 34 -29.91 36.54 -11.37
CA TYR A 34 -29.73 37.54 -12.43
C TYR A 34 -30.28 38.93 -12.07
N TYR A 35 -31.41 39.00 -11.36
CA TYR A 35 -31.99 40.28 -10.92
C TYR A 35 -31.03 41.09 -10.03
N ALA A 36 -30.39 40.46 -9.05
CA ALA A 36 -29.40 41.12 -8.21
C ALA A 36 -28.16 41.56 -9.01
N ILE A 37 -27.73 40.76 -9.98
CA ILE A 37 -26.59 41.08 -10.86
C ILE A 37 -26.89 42.27 -11.76
N TRP A 38 -28.14 42.38 -12.21
CA TRP A 38 -28.64 43.53 -12.95
C TRP A 38 -28.63 44.79 -12.08
N GLU A 39 -29.16 44.71 -10.85
CA GLU A 39 -29.13 45.84 -9.88
C GLU A 39 -27.69 46.28 -9.55
N TRP A 40 -26.76 45.34 -9.43
CA TRP A 40 -25.35 45.63 -9.16
C TRP A 40 -24.57 46.15 -10.38
N ASN A 41 -25.20 46.22 -11.57
CA ASN A 41 -24.55 46.60 -12.84
C ASN A 41 -23.35 45.70 -13.20
N ILE A 42 -23.39 44.42 -12.82
CA ILE A 42 -22.33 43.42 -13.11
C ILE A 42 -22.65 42.60 -14.37
N GLN A 43 -23.81 42.84 -14.99
CA GLN A 43 -24.26 42.11 -16.18
C GLN A 43 -23.25 42.20 -17.34
N ILE A 44 -23.08 41.08 -18.06
CA ILE A 44 -22.23 40.98 -19.24
C ILE A 44 -23.11 40.55 -20.40
N GLU A 45 -23.46 41.48 -21.30
CA GLU A 45 -24.39 41.22 -22.41
C GLU A 45 -23.99 40.05 -23.31
N VAL A 46 -22.69 39.86 -23.50
CA VAL A 46 -22.16 38.73 -24.29
C VAL A 46 -22.44 37.40 -23.59
N LEU A 47 -22.28 37.36 -22.26
CA LEU A 47 -22.53 36.17 -21.46
C LEU A 47 -24.03 35.84 -21.47
N ASP A 48 -24.90 36.84 -21.36
CA ASP A 48 -26.36 36.66 -21.42
C ASP A 48 -26.79 35.98 -22.72
N LYS A 49 -26.28 36.47 -23.87
CA LYS A 49 -26.55 35.88 -25.19
C LYS A 49 -26.05 34.44 -25.30
N ILE A 50 -24.88 34.14 -24.74
CA ILE A 50 -24.33 32.78 -24.74
C ILE A 50 -25.20 31.86 -23.89
N LEU A 51 -25.54 32.25 -22.66
CA LEU A 51 -26.31 31.42 -21.74
C LEU A 51 -27.74 31.17 -22.24
N LEU A 52 -28.39 32.17 -22.82
CA LEU A 52 -29.71 32.02 -23.43
C LEU A 52 -29.70 31.03 -24.59
N ASN A 53 -28.72 31.14 -25.50
CA ASN A 53 -28.57 30.20 -26.61
C ASN A 53 -28.23 28.78 -26.12
N PHE A 54 -27.37 28.67 -25.12
CA PHE A 54 -26.99 27.39 -24.53
C PHE A 54 -28.19 26.73 -23.84
N ASN A 55 -28.99 27.49 -23.10
CA ASN A 55 -30.21 26.99 -22.48
C ASN A 55 -31.22 26.52 -23.52
N ARG A 56 -31.40 27.28 -24.62
CA ARG A 56 -32.32 26.91 -25.71
C ARG A 56 -31.96 25.57 -26.37
N THR A 57 -30.68 25.22 -26.42
CA THR A 57 -30.21 23.99 -27.06
C THR A 57 -30.05 22.83 -26.08
N ALA A 58 -29.58 23.08 -24.86
CA ALA A 58 -29.19 22.04 -23.90
C ALA A 58 -30.10 21.92 -22.67
N GLY A 59 -31.01 22.87 -22.43
CA GLY A 59 -31.91 22.87 -21.27
C GLY A 59 -31.20 22.97 -19.91
N LEU A 60 -29.92 23.39 -19.89
CA LEU A 60 -29.05 23.32 -18.71
C LEU A 60 -29.60 24.12 -17.50
N PHE A 61 -30.33 25.19 -17.75
CA PHE A 61 -30.86 26.09 -16.73
C PHE A 61 -32.38 25.92 -16.50
N GLU A 62 -33.01 24.91 -17.11
CA GLU A 62 -34.42 24.58 -16.83
C GLU A 62 -34.64 24.15 -15.38
N ASN A 63 -33.63 23.53 -14.76
CA ASN A 63 -33.67 23.14 -13.35
C ASN A 63 -32.38 23.55 -12.64
N ILE A 64 -32.54 24.17 -11.46
CA ILE A 64 -31.44 24.62 -10.59
C ILE A 64 -30.47 23.49 -10.21
N LEU A 65 -30.94 22.25 -10.24
CA LEU A 65 -30.16 21.07 -9.92
C LEU A 65 -29.19 20.66 -11.04
N TYR A 66 -29.49 20.93 -12.32
CA TYR A 66 -28.66 20.44 -13.42
C TYR A 66 -27.25 21.04 -13.39
N THR A 67 -27.15 22.36 -13.34
CA THR A 67 -25.87 23.07 -13.20
C THR A 67 -25.10 22.65 -11.95
N LYS A 68 -25.81 22.38 -10.84
CA LYS A 68 -25.21 21.85 -9.60
C LYS A 68 -24.66 20.43 -9.78
N ILE A 69 -25.39 19.54 -10.43
CA ILE A 69 -24.92 18.19 -10.74
C ILE A 69 -23.66 18.24 -11.61
N PHE A 70 -23.64 19.08 -12.65
CA PHE A 70 -22.45 19.27 -13.48
C PHE A 70 -21.26 19.80 -12.68
N SER A 71 -21.47 20.79 -11.80
CA SER A 71 -20.39 21.28 -10.94
C SER A 71 -19.80 20.17 -10.05
N VAL A 72 -20.63 19.31 -9.45
CA VAL A 72 -20.19 18.22 -8.58
C VAL A 72 -19.56 17.08 -9.37
N LEU A 73 -20.04 16.80 -10.59
CA LEU A 73 -19.44 15.83 -11.50
C LEU A 73 -17.99 16.21 -11.82
N PHE A 74 -17.77 17.45 -12.26
CA PHE A 74 -16.43 17.95 -12.55
C PHE A 74 -15.56 18.06 -11.28
N LEU A 75 -16.16 18.40 -10.15
CA LEU A 75 -15.48 18.39 -8.84
C LEU A 75 -14.99 16.99 -8.49
N GLY A 76 -15.84 15.98 -8.63
CA GLY A 76 -15.52 14.58 -8.37
C GLY A 76 -14.37 14.09 -9.25
N LEU A 77 -14.44 14.36 -10.56
CA LEU A 77 -13.36 14.07 -11.51
C LEU A 77 -12.05 14.77 -11.12
N SER A 78 -12.11 16.03 -10.68
CA SER A 78 -10.93 16.77 -10.23
C SER A 78 -10.29 16.19 -8.97
N CYS A 79 -11.08 15.55 -8.09
CA CYS A 79 -10.58 14.97 -6.85
C CYS A 79 -9.82 13.66 -7.12
N LEU A 80 -10.29 12.83 -8.06
CA LEU A 80 -9.78 11.48 -8.33
C LEU A 80 -8.29 11.41 -8.68
N GLY A 81 -7.70 12.42 -9.31
CA GLY A 81 -6.28 12.36 -9.67
C GLY A 81 -5.34 12.95 -8.62
N THR A 82 -5.85 13.60 -7.56
CA THR A 82 -4.99 14.41 -6.68
C THR A 82 -4.08 13.50 -5.86
N LYS A 83 -2.79 13.83 -5.80
CA LYS A 83 -1.85 13.18 -4.87
C LYS A 83 -1.94 13.92 -3.55
N GLY A 84 -2.52 13.27 -2.53
CA GLY A 84 -2.55 13.84 -1.18
C GLY A 84 -1.19 13.77 -0.53
N VAL A 85 -0.77 14.87 0.08
CA VAL A 85 0.33 14.88 1.04
C VAL A 85 -0.13 14.10 2.28
N LYS A 86 0.66 13.10 2.69
CA LYS A 86 0.39 12.24 3.86
C LYS A 86 0.60 13.06 5.13
N GLU A 87 -0.42 13.75 5.67
CA GLU A 87 -0.24 14.42 6.96
C GLU A 87 -1.49 14.76 7.78
N GLU A 88 -2.66 14.18 7.51
CA GLU A 88 -3.82 14.37 8.40
C GLU A 88 -4.44 13.04 8.83
N LYS A 89 -4.69 12.89 10.14
CA LYS A 89 -5.50 11.83 10.76
C LYS A 89 -6.98 12.00 10.36
N ILE A 90 -7.28 11.86 9.07
CA ILE A 90 -8.65 11.97 8.56
C ILE A 90 -9.36 10.63 8.78
N THR A 91 -10.50 10.68 9.48
CA THR A 91 -11.38 9.52 9.67
C THR A 91 -12.52 9.54 8.64
N TRP A 92 -13.04 8.37 8.27
CA TRP A 92 -14.23 8.25 7.41
C TRP A 92 -15.42 9.05 7.95
N THR A 93 -15.60 9.10 9.27
CA THR A 93 -16.65 9.90 9.92
C THR A 93 -16.54 11.38 9.54
N LYS A 94 -15.34 11.97 9.57
CA LYS A 94 -15.12 13.37 9.18
C LYS A 94 -15.47 13.60 7.71
N ILE A 95 -15.12 12.67 6.83
CA ILE A 95 -15.43 12.73 5.39
C ILE A 95 -16.94 12.74 5.17
N TYR A 96 -17.68 11.81 5.80
CA TYR A 96 -19.14 11.75 5.66
C TYR A 96 -19.83 13.01 6.18
N VAL A 97 -19.38 13.56 7.31
CA VAL A 97 -19.95 14.81 7.85
C VAL A 97 -19.76 15.97 6.88
N PHE A 98 -18.56 16.16 6.32
CA PHE A 98 -18.30 17.24 5.36
C PHE A 98 -19.07 17.05 4.05
N LEU A 99 -19.15 15.82 3.53
CA LEU A 99 -19.94 15.54 2.32
C LEU A 99 -21.43 15.77 2.56
N PHE A 100 -21.96 15.38 3.73
CA PHE A 100 -23.37 15.56 4.07
C PHE A 100 -23.74 17.03 4.25
N ILE A 101 -22.97 17.78 5.04
CA ILE A 101 -23.16 19.22 5.23
C ILE A 101 -23.01 19.94 3.87
N GLY A 102 -21.99 19.58 3.10
CA GLY A 102 -21.78 20.12 1.76
C GLY A 102 -22.96 19.86 0.83
N PHE A 103 -23.51 18.65 0.84
CA PHE A 103 -24.67 18.28 0.04
C PHE A 103 -25.91 19.10 0.41
N ILE A 104 -26.22 19.24 1.71
CA ILE A 104 -27.37 20.04 2.17
C ILE A 104 -27.20 21.50 1.75
N LEU A 105 -26.07 22.12 2.07
CA LEU A 105 -25.85 23.54 1.78
C LEU A 105 -25.79 23.85 0.28
N PHE A 106 -25.34 22.90 -0.54
CA PHE A 106 -25.20 23.09 -1.98
C PHE A 106 -26.48 22.76 -2.76
N PHE A 107 -27.13 21.63 -2.48
CA PHE A 107 -28.32 21.19 -3.21
C PHE A 107 -29.62 21.70 -2.60
N MET A 108 -29.75 21.73 -1.27
CA MET A 108 -31.00 22.04 -0.55
C MET A 108 -31.11 23.52 -0.14
N ASN A 109 -30.70 24.43 -1.01
CA ASN A 109 -30.70 25.87 -0.74
C ASN A 109 -31.63 26.68 -1.68
N TRP A 110 -32.45 26.02 -2.51
CA TRP A 110 -33.34 26.71 -3.45
C TRP A 110 -34.34 27.64 -2.76
N TRP A 111 -34.87 27.21 -1.61
CA TRP A 111 -35.86 27.95 -0.81
C TRP A 111 -35.33 29.28 -0.27
N LEU A 112 -34.00 29.49 -0.24
CA LEU A 112 -33.42 30.78 0.15
C LEU A 112 -33.78 31.90 -0.84
N LEU A 113 -33.99 31.56 -2.11
CA LEU A 113 -34.38 32.51 -3.15
C LEU A 113 -35.86 32.92 -3.03
N ASP A 114 -36.70 32.06 -2.44
CA ASP A 114 -38.14 32.29 -2.28
C ASP A 114 -38.50 33.02 -0.97
N LEU A 115 -37.50 33.38 -0.15
CA LEU A 115 -37.74 34.09 1.11
C LEU A 115 -38.29 35.50 0.86
N PRO A 116 -39.24 35.98 1.68
CA PRO A 116 -39.81 37.33 1.57
C PRO A 116 -38.86 38.39 2.14
N LEU A 117 -37.62 38.42 1.65
CA LEU A 117 -36.56 39.35 2.03
C LEU A 117 -36.11 40.16 0.80
N PRO A 118 -35.39 41.28 0.98
CA PRO A 118 -34.80 42.01 -0.13
C PRO A 118 -33.93 41.10 -1.01
N VAL A 119 -33.96 41.33 -2.32
CA VAL A 119 -33.29 40.45 -3.30
C VAL A 119 -31.78 40.37 -3.09
N GLU A 120 -31.17 41.47 -2.63
CA GLU A 120 -29.75 41.49 -2.23
C GLU A 120 -29.45 40.51 -1.08
N THR A 121 -30.36 40.42 -0.10
CA THR A 121 -30.20 39.58 1.09
C THR A 121 -30.40 38.10 0.76
N THR A 122 -31.44 37.77 -0.02
CA THR A 122 -31.68 36.37 -0.47
C THR A 122 -30.54 35.87 -1.35
N THR A 123 -30.05 36.71 -2.27
CA THR A 123 -28.89 36.43 -3.11
C THR A 123 -27.62 36.23 -2.27
N GLY A 124 -27.38 37.08 -1.28
CA GLY A 124 -26.25 36.94 -0.36
C GLY A 124 -26.24 35.60 0.39
N PHE A 125 -27.39 35.20 0.96
CA PHE A 125 -27.52 33.91 1.64
C PHE A 125 -27.35 32.73 0.69
N TYR A 126 -27.90 32.84 -0.53
CA TYR A 126 -27.77 31.81 -1.55
C TYR A 126 -26.30 31.59 -1.95
N ILE A 127 -25.58 32.67 -2.27
CA ILE A 127 -24.15 32.62 -2.63
C ILE A 127 -23.32 32.07 -1.47
N PHE A 128 -23.59 32.51 -0.24
CA PHE A 128 -22.89 32.01 0.94
C PHE A 128 -23.11 30.50 1.13
N SER A 129 -24.36 30.03 1.04
CA SER A 129 -24.68 28.61 1.14
C SER A 129 -24.01 27.80 0.03
N MET A 130 -24.04 28.30 -1.22
CA MET A 130 -23.36 27.68 -2.37
C MET A 130 -21.85 27.58 -2.15
N ALA A 131 -21.20 28.66 -1.69
CA ALA A 131 -19.76 28.69 -1.47
C ALA A 131 -19.33 27.74 -0.35
N VAL A 132 -19.99 27.80 0.81
CA VAL A 132 -19.69 26.90 1.95
C VAL A 132 -19.97 25.45 1.56
N GLY A 133 -21.10 25.18 0.90
CA GLY A 133 -21.46 23.85 0.43
C GLY A 133 -20.42 23.29 -0.54
N TYR A 134 -19.98 24.09 -1.52
CA TYR A 134 -18.95 23.72 -2.48
C TYR A 134 -17.60 23.42 -1.81
N ILE A 135 -17.15 24.27 -0.88
CA ILE A 135 -15.89 24.07 -0.15
C ILE A 135 -15.96 22.77 0.68
N CYS A 136 -17.08 22.50 1.36
CA CYS A 136 -17.28 21.26 2.10
C CYS A 136 -17.22 20.02 1.19
N LEU A 137 -17.85 20.08 0.01
CA LEU A 137 -17.79 19.00 -0.98
C LEU A 137 -16.38 18.79 -1.54
N LEU A 138 -15.65 19.88 -1.82
CA LEU A 138 -14.25 19.83 -2.28
C LEU A 138 -13.35 19.19 -1.24
N MET A 139 -13.43 19.63 0.02
CA MET A 139 -12.65 19.07 1.12
C MET A 139 -12.98 17.60 1.36
N GLY A 140 -14.27 17.25 1.39
CA GLY A 140 -14.72 15.86 1.50
C GLY A 140 -14.24 14.97 0.35
N GLY A 141 -14.34 15.45 -0.89
CA GLY A 141 -13.89 14.74 -2.09
C GLY A 141 -12.37 14.52 -2.13
N LEU A 142 -11.59 15.54 -1.77
CA LEU A 142 -10.13 15.43 -1.66
C LEU A 142 -9.73 14.40 -0.59
N TRP A 143 -10.33 14.47 0.59
CA TRP A 143 -10.07 13.51 1.66
C TRP A 143 -10.49 12.07 1.29
N MET A 144 -11.64 11.91 0.64
CA MET A 144 -12.13 10.62 0.15
C MET A 144 -11.18 10.01 -0.89
N SER A 145 -10.73 10.80 -1.88
CA SER A 145 -9.79 10.32 -2.91
C SER A 145 -8.46 9.86 -2.31
N ARG A 146 -7.96 10.57 -1.29
CA ARG A 146 -6.72 10.19 -0.58
C ARG A 146 -6.84 8.84 0.11
N LEU A 147 -7.95 8.59 0.81
CA LEU A 147 -8.16 7.35 1.57
C LEU A 147 -8.37 6.15 0.63
N LEU A 148 -9.16 6.34 -0.44
CA LEU A 148 -9.37 5.30 -1.46
C LEU A 148 -8.06 4.89 -2.15
N LYS A 149 -7.20 5.86 -2.53
CA LYS A 149 -5.91 5.55 -3.18
C LYS A 149 -4.94 4.80 -2.27
N ASN A 150 -4.95 5.07 -0.96
CA ASN A 150 -4.11 4.35 -0.02
C ASN A 150 -4.54 2.88 0.19
N ASN A 151 -5.82 2.56 -0.01
CA ASN A 151 -6.35 1.20 0.17
C ASN A 151 -6.41 0.36 -1.12
N LEU A 152 -6.39 0.99 -2.31
CA LEU A 152 -6.48 0.27 -3.60
C LEU A 152 -5.11 -0.11 -4.20
N MET A 153 -4.03 0.52 -3.76
CA MET A 153 -2.67 0.13 -4.12
C MET A 153 -2.06 -0.61 -2.92
N ASP A 154 -2.51 -1.85 -2.71
CA ASP A 154 -1.74 -2.78 -1.89
C ASP A 154 -0.31 -2.78 -2.46
N ASP A 155 0.66 -2.40 -1.63
CA ASP A 155 2.06 -2.21 -2.01
C ASP A 155 2.54 -3.37 -2.90
N VAL A 156 3.16 -3.04 -4.03
CA VAL A 156 3.72 -4.06 -4.94
C VAL A 156 4.75 -4.91 -4.19
N PHE A 157 5.42 -4.32 -3.20
CA PHE A 157 6.35 -4.98 -2.28
C PHE A 157 5.68 -5.36 -0.96
N ASN A 158 4.49 -5.97 -1.02
CA ASN A 158 3.86 -6.55 0.16
C ASN A 158 4.30 -8.02 0.34
N THR A 159 4.21 -8.52 1.57
CA THR A 159 4.60 -9.90 1.92
C THR A 159 3.88 -10.93 1.06
N GLU A 160 2.66 -10.66 0.58
CA GLU A 160 1.90 -11.56 -0.28
C GLU A 160 2.49 -11.65 -1.70
N ASN A 161 2.89 -10.52 -2.28
CA ASN A 161 3.43 -10.39 -3.63
C ASN A 161 4.90 -10.84 -3.70
N GLU A 162 5.66 -10.68 -2.61
CA GLU A 162 7.03 -11.21 -2.49
C GLU A 162 7.07 -12.70 -2.16
N SER A 163 5.92 -13.28 -1.81
CA SER A 163 5.81 -14.68 -1.44
C SER A 163 5.45 -15.57 -2.63
N PHE A 164 6.03 -16.78 -2.65
CA PHE A 164 5.74 -17.80 -3.65
C PHE A 164 5.67 -19.20 -3.01
N MET A 165 5.05 -20.13 -3.74
CA MET A 165 4.94 -21.52 -3.28
C MET A 165 6.32 -22.17 -3.18
N GLN A 166 6.72 -22.57 -1.97
CA GLN A 166 7.94 -23.34 -1.72
C GLN A 166 7.63 -24.84 -1.69
N GLU A 167 8.68 -25.68 -1.71
CA GLU A 167 8.51 -27.14 -1.64
C GLU A 167 7.95 -27.56 -0.27
N THR A 168 6.90 -28.36 -0.30
CA THR A 168 6.17 -28.83 0.91
C THR A 168 6.45 -30.29 1.21
N ARG A 169 6.98 -31.03 0.24
CA ARG A 169 7.35 -32.44 0.40
C ARG A 169 8.73 -32.57 1.00
N LEU A 170 8.88 -33.49 1.94
CA LEU A 170 10.16 -33.90 2.46
C LEU A 170 10.79 -34.91 1.48
N LEU A 171 11.89 -34.52 0.84
CA LEU A 171 12.61 -35.36 -0.14
C LEU A 171 13.89 -35.91 0.49
N GLN A 172 13.77 -37.08 1.12
CA GLN A 172 14.91 -37.77 1.74
C GLN A 172 15.64 -38.66 0.74
N SER A 173 16.97 -38.61 0.78
CA SER A 173 17.87 -39.53 0.08
C SER A 173 19.02 -39.94 1.00
N GLU A 174 19.86 -40.87 0.55
CA GLU A 174 21.08 -41.26 1.26
C GLU A 174 22.00 -40.07 1.55
N TYR A 175 21.95 -39.01 0.72
CA TYR A 175 22.87 -37.87 0.81
C TYR A 175 22.19 -36.58 1.27
N SER A 176 20.86 -36.48 1.21
CA SER A 176 20.15 -35.22 1.37
C SER A 176 20.39 -34.55 2.72
N VAL A 177 20.19 -33.23 2.80
CA VAL A 177 19.95 -32.57 4.10
C VAL A 177 18.65 -31.80 3.99
N ASN A 178 17.76 -32.00 4.96
CA ASN A 178 16.38 -31.51 4.92
C ASN A 178 16.14 -30.55 6.09
N LEU A 179 15.84 -29.29 5.79
CA LEU A 179 15.63 -28.24 6.80
C LEU A 179 14.14 -27.85 6.84
N PRO A 180 13.48 -27.89 8.01
CA PRO A 180 12.09 -27.48 8.12
C PRO A 180 11.97 -25.96 7.99
N THR A 181 10.99 -25.49 7.22
CA THR A 181 10.71 -24.06 7.02
C THR A 181 9.25 -23.71 7.21
N LYS A 182 9.02 -22.41 7.40
CA LYS A 182 7.69 -21.79 7.31
C LYS A 182 7.77 -20.69 6.26
N PHE A 183 6.75 -20.61 5.41
CA PHE A 183 6.66 -19.59 4.38
C PHE A 183 5.24 -19.07 4.26
N TRP A 184 5.10 -17.82 3.83
CA TRP A 184 3.80 -17.21 3.58
C TRP A 184 3.38 -17.48 2.13
N TYR A 185 2.12 -17.82 1.88
CA TYR A 185 1.58 -17.98 0.53
C TYR A 185 0.04 -17.97 0.56
N LYS A 186 -0.60 -17.22 -0.35
CA LYS A 186 -2.07 -17.11 -0.43
C LYS A 186 -2.71 -16.68 0.90
N LYS A 187 -2.15 -15.64 1.52
CA LYS A 187 -2.58 -15.06 2.80
C LYS A 187 -2.59 -16.06 3.97
N LYS A 188 -1.76 -17.10 3.92
CA LYS A 188 -1.64 -18.14 4.95
C LYS A 188 -0.18 -18.51 5.20
N GLU A 189 0.14 -18.91 6.43
CA GLU A 189 1.41 -19.54 6.76
C GLU A 189 1.37 -21.03 6.38
N TRP A 190 2.36 -21.48 5.63
CA TRP A 190 2.57 -22.86 5.21
C TRP A 190 3.82 -23.43 5.85
N ARG A 191 3.82 -24.74 6.08
CA ARG A 191 5.03 -25.48 6.47
C ARG A 191 5.66 -26.08 5.22
N GLY A 192 6.97 -25.97 5.12
CA GLY A 192 7.74 -26.44 3.97
C GLY A 192 9.07 -27.08 4.36
N TRP A 193 9.84 -27.44 3.33
CA TRP A 193 11.15 -28.04 3.48
C TRP A 193 12.13 -27.45 2.47
N ILE A 194 13.32 -27.06 2.95
CA ILE A 194 14.49 -26.89 2.09
C ILE A 194 15.17 -28.25 1.99
N ASN A 195 15.04 -28.89 0.83
CA ASN A 195 15.64 -30.17 0.53
C ASN A 195 16.96 -29.97 -0.25
N VAL A 196 18.09 -30.03 0.43
CA VAL A 196 19.41 -30.05 -0.22
C VAL A 196 19.68 -31.48 -0.68
N VAL A 197 19.20 -31.82 -1.88
CA VAL A 197 19.23 -33.20 -2.41
C VAL A 197 20.64 -33.71 -2.72
N ASN A 198 21.58 -32.80 -3.02
CA ASN A 198 22.96 -33.13 -3.33
C ASN A 198 23.93 -32.13 -2.65
N PRO A 199 24.30 -32.37 -1.38
CA PRO A 199 25.23 -31.50 -0.66
C PRO A 199 26.66 -31.48 -1.22
N PHE A 200 27.04 -32.46 -2.04
CA PHE A 200 28.40 -32.57 -2.59
C PHE A 200 28.74 -31.48 -3.62
N ARG A 201 27.75 -30.76 -4.14
CA ARG A 201 27.96 -29.60 -5.04
C ARG A 201 28.34 -28.31 -4.31
N ALA A 202 28.88 -28.44 -3.11
CA ALA A 202 29.04 -27.40 -2.11
C ALA A 202 27.71 -26.84 -1.60
N SER A 203 27.68 -26.48 -0.32
CA SER A 203 26.57 -25.79 0.33
C SER A 203 27.15 -24.58 1.07
N ILE A 204 26.66 -23.38 0.75
CA ILE A 204 27.15 -22.13 1.34
C ILE A 204 26.01 -21.51 2.15
N VAL A 205 26.32 -21.12 3.39
CA VAL A 205 25.38 -20.42 4.28
C VAL A 205 25.92 -19.05 4.59
N LEU A 206 25.21 -18.01 4.16
CA LEU A 206 25.60 -16.61 4.36
C LEU A 206 24.75 -15.96 5.45
N GLY A 207 25.34 -15.02 6.21
CA GLY A 207 24.61 -14.19 7.15
C GLY A 207 25.51 -13.49 8.16
N THR A 208 24.97 -12.52 8.89
CA THR A 208 25.69 -11.71 9.89
C THR A 208 25.94 -12.45 11.22
N PRO A 209 26.99 -12.11 11.99
CA PRO A 209 27.19 -12.68 13.33
C PRO A 209 25.91 -12.58 14.19
N GLY A 210 25.56 -13.67 14.89
CA GLY A 210 24.33 -13.73 15.71
C GLY A 210 23.05 -14.13 14.97
N SER A 211 23.06 -14.27 13.64
CA SER A 211 21.85 -14.60 12.85
C SER A 211 21.34 -16.05 12.96
N GLY A 212 21.85 -16.86 13.89
CA GLY A 212 21.39 -18.24 14.13
C GLY A 212 21.81 -19.30 13.10
N LYS A 213 22.74 -19.01 12.17
CA LYS A 213 23.20 -19.95 11.11
C LYS A 213 23.60 -21.32 11.63
N SER A 214 24.38 -21.36 12.72
CA SER A 214 24.87 -22.61 13.29
C SER A 214 23.72 -23.49 13.74
N TYR A 215 22.77 -22.92 14.49
CA TYR A 215 21.62 -23.64 15.00
C TYR A 215 20.66 -24.11 13.90
N ALA A 216 20.33 -23.21 12.96
CA ALA A 216 19.31 -23.48 11.94
C ALA A 216 19.81 -24.40 10.81
N VAL A 217 21.09 -24.31 10.43
CA VAL A 217 21.63 -25.01 9.25
C VAL A 217 22.78 -25.95 9.60
N VAL A 218 23.86 -25.43 10.19
CA VAL A 218 25.10 -26.23 10.39
C VAL A 218 24.86 -27.43 11.30
N ASN A 219 24.14 -27.23 12.41
CA ASN A 219 23.78 -28.31 13.32
C ASN A 219 22.94 -29.37 12.62
N GLN A 220 22.01 -28.98 11.74
CA GLN A 220 21.20 -29.94 10.99
C GLN A 220 22.05 -30.77 10.01
N TYR A 221 23.02 -30.13 9.34
CA TYR A 221 24.00 -30.84 8.52
C TYR A 221 24.80 -31.85 9.33
N ILE A 222 25.38 -31.44 10.46
CA ILE A 222 26.17 -32.33 11.34
C ILE A 222 25.35 -33.54 11.75
N LYS A 223 24.13 -33.32 12.24
CA LYS A 223 23.25 -34.38 12.74
C LYS A 223 22.85 -35.36 11.65
N GLN A 224 22.29 -34.85 10.55
CA GLN A 224 21.75 -35.68 9.49
C GLN A 224 22.86 -36.44 8.75
N GLN A 225 24.04 -35.84 8.56
CA GLN A 225 25.17 -36.54 7.94
C GLN A 225 25.72 -37.65 8.83
N ILE A 226 25.82 -37.43 10.14
CA ILE A 226 26.23 -38.47 11.09
C ILE A 226 25.20 -39.63 11.12
N GLU A 227 23.91 -39.31 11.18
CA GLU A 227 22.82 -40.30 11.14
C GLU A 227 22.87 -41.15 9.87
N LYS A 228 23.37 -40.59 8.78
CA LYS A 228 23.55 -41.26 7.48
C LYS A 228 24.89 -41.99 7.33
N GLY A 229 25.70 -42.04 8.38
CA GLY A 229 26.96 -42.79 8.37
C GLY A 229 28.12 -42.04 7.69
N PHE A 230 28.02 -40.73 7.48
CA PHE A 230 29.13 -39.94 6.93
C PHE A 230 30.15 -39.57 8.01
N SER A 231 31.42 -39.58 7.62
CA SER A 231 32.48 -38.93 8.40
C SER A 231 32.56 -37.45 8.01
N MET A 232 33.02 -36.61 8.93
CA MET A 232 33.02 -35.16 8.72
C MET A 232 34.31 -34.54 9.24
N TYR A 233 34.78 -33.52 8.52
CA TYR A 233 35.81 -32.60 8.99
C TYR A 233 35.13 -31.31 9.44
N ILE A 234 35.22 -30.99 10.73
CA ILE A 234 34.52 -29.86 11.34
C ILE A 234 35.55 -28.84 11.79
N TYR A 235 35.45 -27.62 11.24
CA TYR A 235 36.17 -26.47 11.76
C TYR A 235 35.30 -25.73 12.78
N ASP A 236 35.68 -25.83 14.06
CA ASP A 236 34.93 -25.28 15.18
C ASP A 236 35.61 -24.04 15.74
N PHE A 237 35.29 -22.88 15.18
CA PHE A 237 35.86 -21.60 15.60
C PHE A 237 35.53 -21.23 17.06
N LYS A 238 34.42 -21.75 17.62
CA LYS A 238 33.98 -21.50 18.99
C LYS A 238 34.08 -22.77 19.82
N PHE A 239 35.22 -23.45 19.73
CA PHE A 239 35.41 -24.73 20.39
C PHE A 239 35.04 -24.68 21.89
N PRO A 240 34.27 -25.67 22.43
CA PRO A 240 33.82 -26.91 21.79
C PRO A 240 32.36 -26.92 21.27
N ASP A 241 31.79 -25.80 20.81
CA ASP A 241 30.37 -25.70 20.44
C ASP A 241 29.91 -26.78 19.43
N LEU A 242 30.47 -26.77 18.22
CA LEU A 242 30.08 -27.73 17.17
C LEU A 242 30.61 -29.14 17.47
N SER A 243 31.78 -29.19 18.11
CA SER A 243 32.47 -30.42 18.47
C SER A 243 31.65 -31.26 19.45
N THR A 244 31.05 -30.65 20.47
CA THR A 244 30.17 -31.33 21.41
C THR A 244 28.92 -31.90 20.73
N ILE A 245 28.33 -31.16 19.79
CA ILE A 245 27.16 -31.63 19.03
C ILE A 245 27.53 -32.85 18.18
N ALA A 246 28.63 -32.76 17.44
CA ALA A 246 29.10 -33.85 16.59
C ALA A 246 29.46 -35.11 17.40
N TYR A 247 30.20 -34.94 18.50
CA TYR A 247 30.59 -36.06 19.36
C TYR A 247 29.38 -36.78 19.95
N ASN A 248 28.44 -36.02 20.55
CA ASN A 248 27.24 -36.59 21.15
C ASN A 248 26.35 -37.27 20.10
N HIS A 249 26.20 -36.68 18.91
CA HIS A 249 25.43 -37.32 17.84
C HIS A 249 26.12 -38.59 17.32
N LEU A 250 27.44 -38.60 17.20
CA LEU A 250 28.19 -39.79 16.78
C LEU A 250 28.01 -40.93 17.78
N LEU A 251 28.14 -40.67 19.09
CA LEU A 251 27.94 -41.67 20.14
C LEU A 251 26.56 -42.32 20.05
N ASN A 252 25.53 -41.53 19.74
CA ASN A 252 24.15 -42.03 19.65
C ASN A 252 23.79 -42.72 18.33
N ASN A 253 24.62 -42.59 17.28
CA ASN A 253 24.30 -43.07 15.93
C ASN A 253 25.36 -44.02 15.35
N GLN A 254 26.14 -44.69 16.21
CA GLN A 254 27.21 -45.60 15.79
C GLN A 254 26.72 -46.78 14.93
N MET A 255 25.47 -47.22 15.12
CA MET A 255 24.87 -48.33 14.36
C MET A 255 24.74 -48.03 12.86
N GLY A 256 24.69 -46.76 12.46
CA GLY A 256 24.59 -46.36 11.05
C GLY A 256 25.90 -46.53 10.27
N TYR A 257 27.00 -46.88 10.94
CA TYR A 257 28.33 -46.97 10.34
C TYR A 257 28.76 -48.42 10.13
N GLY A 258 29.18 -48.77 8.91
CA GLY A 258 29.88 -50.04 8.67
C GLY A 258 31.21 -50.14 9.43
N LYS A 259 31.87 -48.99 9.65
CA LYS A 259 33.00 -48.83 10.56
C LYS A 259 32.86 -47.50 11.28
N VAL A 260 32.70 -47.55 12.61
CA VAL A 260 32.51 -46.35 13.43
C VAL A 260 33.75 -45.47 13.35
N PRO A 261 33.62 -44.18 12.97
CA PRO A 261 34.74 -43.27 12.90
C PRO A 261 35.25 -42.93 14.30
N THR A 262 36.57 -42.82 14.44
CA THR A 262 37.19 -42.32 15.67
C THR A 262 37.13 -40.80 15.68
N PHE A 263 36.72 -40.21 16.82
CA PHE A 263 36.64 -38.76 16.97
C PHE A 263 38.00 -38.18 17.36
N TYR A 264 38.60 -37.40 16.47
CA TYR A 264 39.87 -36.71 16.70
C TYR A 264 39.64 -35.19 16.73
N VAL A 265 40.39 -34.51 17.59
CA VAL A 265 40.37 -33.05 17.73
C VAL A 265 41.79 -32.54 17.57
N ILE A 266 41.97 -31.55 16.70
CA ILE A 266 43.22 -30.77 16.61
C ILE A 266 42.88 -29.37 17.11
N ASN A 267 43.42 -29.01 18.27
CA ASN A 267 43.17 -27.72 18.91
C ASN A 267 44.47 -26.93 19.02
N PHE A 268 44.55 -25.83 18.28
CA PHE A 268 45.73 -24.95 18.26
C PHE A 268 45.78 -23.97 19.44
N ASP A 269 44.63 -23.67 20.05
CA ASP A 269 44.53 -22.74 21.19
C ASP A 269 44.77 -23.46 22.53
N ASP A 270 44.28 -24.69 22.66
CA ASP A 270 44.47 -25.55 23.83
C ASP A 270 45.10 -26.91 23.42
N PRO A 271 46.44 -26.99 23.38
CA PRO A 271 47.16 -28.21 23.02
C PRO A 271 46.84 -29.41 23.92
N ALA A 272 46.41 -29.19 25.17
CA ALA A 272 46.09 -30.27 26.10
C ALA A 272 44.80 -31.01 25.71
N ARG A 273 43.89 -30.35 24.98
CA ARG A 273 42.66 -30.94 24.42
C ARG A 273 42.83 -31.42 22.98
N SER A 274 44.05 -31.32 22.44
CA SER A 274 44.37 -31.79 21.10
C SER A 274 44.86 -33.24 21.12
N HIS A 275 44.45 -34.01 20.12
CA HIS A 275 45.09 -35.28 19.80
C HIS A 275 46.44 -35.02 19.13
N ARG A 276 47.40 -35.93 19.33
CA ARG A 276 48.72 -35.88 18.68
C ARG A 276 48.60 -36.46 17.26
N CYS A 277 49.30 -35.85 16.30
CA CYS A 277 49.32 -36.26 14.90
C CYS A 277 50.62 -36.99 14.54
N ASN A 278 51.16 -37.77 15.48
CA ASN A 278 52.51 -38.34 15.41
C ASN A 278 52.46 -39.86 15.41
#